data_AF-B4GME0-F1
#
_entry.id   AF-B4GME0-F1
#
_cell.length_a   1.000
_cell.length_b   1.000
_cell.length_c   1.000
_cell.angle_alpha   90.00
_cell.angle_beta   90.00
_cell.angle_gamma   90.00
#
_symmetry.space_group_name_H-M   'P 1'
#
loop_
_entity.id
_entity.type
_entity.pdbx_description
1 polymer ?
#
loop_
_entity_poly.entity_id
_entity_poly.type
_entity_poly.pdbx_seq_one_letter_code
_entity_poly.pdbx_strand_id
1 'polypeptide(L)'
;MPGRLNQQHAAYAQRRELENNRVQATQAVNRYYDHWGKVTTRFENWTNKEYYENAEKKLQSRKSQKQKDIELTDRKGRLRQLLDTENEAYDIEMGRKRRPRECTADTQMLGRVNQSLKEQEQLKRKLEMEAKLYGRWRHGVDDEKFLYQSKSDNEVLAKLNWLDKQIEQQKERDEQEALNAERKLQLQQEISRTELAQKERQLIQEQQIKEIRELQESHMVELRQHQSQAEKLKEEEQHFRLFIGELEKEKQLLEESTALVLQRPDTGQAFNLNKIKVFIRNRSEASRRQISLCINLLERMAKYVVRTEDLQSLLHKYKEQLESEHLAYTQIEAMYESEAKSSLQRCEENWREQHLQRYQELSKLIDTEKDCLDRLLQENVSQQQALLELRSTHLSGIEQATKKLEQITSGDQGSASSDPISVSSSTDLCAGALAEEDDASVNVPKVSNSFTNLNLDVWQDLPPVRGGINSPRLDKTRSSNVVTAQTALPPKFARKRVAWN
;
A
#
# COMPACT_ATOMS: atom_id res chain seq x y z
N MET A 1 58.57 -41.42 19.66
CA MET A 1 58.46 -39.95 19.80
C MET A 1 57.19 -39.26 19.20
N PRO A 2 56.10 -39.91 18.76
CA PRO A 2 54.93 -39.20 18.20
C PRO A 2 53.91 -38.68 19.24
N GLY A 3 53.87 -39.25 20.45
CA GLY A 3 52.88 -38.84 21.48
C GLY A 3 53.08 -37.42 22.04
N ARG A 4 54.32 -36.92 22.07
CA ARG A 4 54.64 -35.58 22.60
C ARG A 4 54.20 -34.45 21.66
N LEU A 5 54.28 -34.68 20.34
CA LEU A 5 53.84 -33.72 19.33
C LEU A 5 52.29 -33.61 19.33
N ASN A 6 51.59 -34.74 19.42
CA ASN A 6 50.12 -34.75 19.53
C ASN A 6 49.63 -34.04 20.81
N GLN A 7 50.32 -34.21 21.94
CA GLN A 7 50.00 -33.47 23.16
C GLN A 7 50.22 -31.96 23.01
N GLN A 8 51.26 -31.52 22.30
CA GLN A 8 51.49 -30.10 22.03
C GLN A 8 50.42 -29.52 21.09
N HIS A 9 50.00 -30.26 20.06
CA HIS A 9 48.92 -29.84 19.16
C HIS A 9 47.57 -29.76 19.89
N ALA A 10 47.26 -30.73 20.75
CA ALA A 10 46.04 -30.72 21.57
C ALA A 10 46.03 -29.54 22.55
N ALA A 11 47.16 -29.25 23.22
CA ALA A 11 47.27 -28.11 24.12
C ALA A 11 47.15 -26.76 23.39
N TYR A 12 47.67 -26.67 22.16
CA TYR A 12 47.51 -25.48 21.31
C TYR A 12 46.07 -25.29 20.85
N ALA A 13 45.39 -26.37 20.44
CA ALA A 13 43.97 -26.33 20.08
C ALA A 13 43.10 -25.88 21.26
N GLN A 14 43.32 -26.41 22.46
CA GLN A 14 42.60 -26.00 23.67
C GLN A 14 42.82 -24.52 24.02
N ARG A 15 44.05 -23.99 23.88
CA ARG A 15 44.31 -22.56 24.08
C ARG A 15 43.56 -21.70 23.08
N ARG A 16 43.54 -22.11 21.81
CA ARG A 16 42.83 -21.39 20.74
C ARG A 16 41.31 -21.44 20.92
N GLU A 17 40.78 -22.56 21.40
CA GLU A 17 39.35 -22.69 21.74
C GLU A 17 38.97 -21.80 22.93
N LEU A 18 39.79 -21.77 24.00
CA LEU A 18 39.57 -20.89 25.15
C LEU A 18 39.62 -19.40 24.77
N GLU A 19 40.55 -19.02 23.90
CA GLU A 19 40.65 -17.65 23.38
C GLU A 19 39.43 -17.29 22.52
N ASN A 20 38.99 -18.19 21.65
CA ASN A 20 37.80 -17.98 20.83
C ASN A 20 36.54 -17.87 21.70
N ASN A 21 36.38 -18.70 22.73
CA ASN A 21 35.27 -18.63 23.68
C ASN A 21 35.25 -17.30 24.44
N ARG A 22 36.43 -16.81 24.85
CA ARG A 22 36.56 -15.49 25.50
C ARG A 22 36.15 -14.37 24.55
N VAL A 23 36.60 -14.41 23.30
CA VAL A 23 36.23 -13.42 22.28
C VAL A 23 34.72 -13.45 22.02
N GLN A 24 34.13 -14.63 21.86
CA GLN A 24 32.68 -14.78 21.66
C GLN A 24 31.88 -14.23 22.84
N ALA A 25 32.30 -14.50 24.08
CA ALA A 25 31.65 -13.96 25.28
C ALA A 25 31.72 -12.42 25.30
N THR A 26 32.87 -11.83 25.00
CA THR A 26 33.00 -10.35 24.94
C THR A 26 32.17 -9.74 23.82
N GLN A 27 32.10 -10.39 22.65
CA GLN A 27 31.27 -9.94 21.54
C GLN A 27 29.78 -10.02 21.86
N ALA A 28 29.34 -11.07 22.56
CA ALA A 28 27.95 -11.20 22.99
C ALA A 28 27.55 -10.09 23.97
N VAL A 29 28.42 -9.77 24.93
CA VAL A 29 28.21 -8.67 25.88
C VAL A 29 28.18 -7.31 25.15
N ASN A 30 29.11 -7.07 24.23
CA ASN A 30 29.11 -5.83 23.44
C ASN A 30 27.84 -5.70 22.59
N ARG A 31 27.40 -6.78 21.94
CA ARG A 31 26.14 -6.79 21.18
C ARG A 31 24.93 -6.48 22.07
N TYR A 32 24.92 -6.97 23.29
CA TYR A 32 23.87 -6.66 24.27
C TYR A 32 23.84 -5.15 24.58
N TYR A 33 24.98 -4.56 24.96
CA TYR A 33 25.03 -3.13 25.28
C TYR A 33 24.79 -2.22 24.07
N ASP A 34 25.28 -2.59 22.88
CA ASP A 34 25.02 -1.85 21.64
C ASP A 34 23.53 -1.88 21.27
N HIS A 35 22.89 -3.03 21.41
CA HIS A 35 21.46 -3.17 21.17
C HIS A 35 20.66 -2.28 22.13
N TRP A 36 20.95 -2.35 23.43
CA TRP A 36 20.28 -1.53 24.42
C TRP A 36 20.58 -0.04 24.27
N GLY A 37 21.81 0.35 23.91
CA GLY A 37 22.16 1.74 23.59
C GLY A 37 21.38 2.29 22.39
N LYS A 38 21.19 1.50 21.34
CA LYS A 38 20.34 1.87 20.19
C LYS A 38 18.85 1.95 20.55
N VAL A 39 18.40 1.14 21.49
CA VAL A 39 17.02 1.16 21.98
C VAL A 39 16.79 2.40 22.85
N THR A 40 17.69 2.69 23.80
CA THR A 40 17.56 3.83 24.74
C THR A 40 17.68 5.19 24.06
N THR A 41 18.55 5.35 23.06
CA THR A 41 18.71 6.61 22.29
C THR A 41 17.42 7.02 21.55
N ARG A 42 16.57 6.07 21.15
CA ARG A 42 15.24 6.40 20.60
C ARG A 42 14.32 7.01 21.65
N PHE A 43 14.47 6.63 22.92
CA PHE A 43 13.67 7.19 24.00
C PHE A 43 14.16 8.57 24.46
N GLU A 44 15.43 8.91 24.25
CA GLU A 44 15.95 10.26 24.51
C GLU A 44 15.29 11.31 23.60
N ASN A 45 14.95 10.96 22.36
CA ASN A 45 14.44 11.91 21.36
C ASN A 45 13.06 12.52 21.68
N TRP A 46 12.18 11.82 22.40
CA TRP A 46 10.83 12.32 22.75
C TRP A 46 10.72 12.73 24.22
N THR A 47 11.69 12.34 25.05
CA THR A 47 11.80 12.79 26.46
C THR A 47 12.68 14.04 26.60
N ASN A 48 13.41 14.43 25.55
CA ASN A 48 14.19 15.65 25.51
C ASN A 48 13.29 16.91 25.41
N LYS A 49 13.55 17.90 26.28
CA LYS A 49 12.87 19.20 26.33
C LYS A 49 12.87 19.91 24.96
N GLU A 50 13.96 19.79 24.20
CA GLU A 50 14.10 20.43 22.89
C GLU A 50 13.09 19.92 21.85
N TYR A 51 12.63 18.66 21.97
CA TYR A 51 11.61 18.11 21.10
C TYR A 51 10.28 18.85 21.27
N TYR A 52 9.87 19.09 22.52
CA TYR A 52 8.64 19.81 22.83
C TYR A 52 8.73 21.29 22.42
N GLU A 53 9.87 21.95 22.64
CA GLU A 53 10.08 23.33 22.18
C GLU A 53 10.01 23.45 20.66
N ASN A 54 10.57 22.47 19.92
CA ASN A 54 10.51 22.45 18.47
C ASN A 54 9.10 22.12 17.94
N ALA A 55 8.37 21.22 18.62
CA ALA A 55 6.98 20.94 18.31
C ALA A 55 6.09 22.16 18.54
N GLU A 56 6.31 22.90 19.62
CA GLU A 56 5.59 24.14 19.94
C GLU A 56 5.88 25.25 18.92
N LYS A 57 7.15 25.46 18.53
CA LYS A 57 7.52 26.40 17.47
C LYS A 57 6.84 26.08 16.14
N LYS A 58 6.76 24.80 15.75
CA LYS A 58 6.05 24.34 14.54
C LYS A 58 4.53 24.58 14.65
N LEU A 59 3.96 24.39 15.83
CA LEU A 59 2.55 24.67 16.07
C LEU A 59 2.25 26.18 15.95
N GLN A 60 3.09 27.02 16.55
CA GLN A 60 2.96 28.48 16.48
C GLN A 60 3.13 29.00 15.04
N SER A 61 4.11 28.49 14.29
CA SER A 61 4.29 28.88 12.88
C SER A 61 3.08 28.50 12.03
N ARG A 62 2.51 27.30 12.20
CA ARG A 62 1.28 26.88 11.53
C ARG A 62 0.08 27.75 11.88
N LYS A 63 -0.08 28.14 13.16
CA LYS A 63 -1.15 29.08 13.58
C LYS A 63 -0.98 30.44 12.90
N SER A 64 0.23 30.99 12.90
CA SER A 64 0.51 32.27 12.25
C SER A 64 0.27 32.25 10.74
N GLN A 65 0.61 31.14 10.06
CA GLN A 65 0.38 30.99 8.62
C GLN A 65 -1.11 30.92 8.31
N LYS A 66 -1.87 30.13 9.06
CA LYS A 66 -3.33 30.08 8.92
C LYS A 66 -3.97 31.46 9.10
N GLN A 67 -3.51 32.23 10.07
CA GLN A 67 -4.04 33.58 10.31
C GLN A 67 -3.75 34.52 9.14
N LYS A 68 -2.53 34.48 8.59
CA LYS A 68 -2.18 35.24 7.36
C LYS A 68 -3.03 34.83 6.17
N ASP A 69 -3.29 33.53 6.00
CA ASP A 69 -4.11 33.04 4.89
C ASP A 69 -5.56 33.54 5.01
N ILE A 70 -6.13 33.55 6.23
CA ILE A 70 -7.46 34.12 6.50
C ILE A 70 -7.50 35.62 6.15
N GLU A 71 -6.52 36.39 6.62
CA GLU A 71 -6.42 37.83 6.32
C GLU A 71 -6.28 38.10 4.81
N LEU A 72 -5.52 37.26 4.10
CA LEU A 72 -5.40 37.34 2.63
C LEU A 72 -6.71 36.98 1.94
N THR A 73 -7.46 35.97 2.42
CA THR A 73 -8.77 35.63 1.86
C THR A 73 -9.78 36.74 2.08
N ASP A 74 -9.79 37.35 3.26
CA ASP A 74 -10.66 38.50 3.58
C ASP A 74 -10.33 39.70 2.69
N ARG A 75 -9.04 40.00 2.53
CA ARG A 75 -8.59 41.07 1.63
C ARG A 75 -8.99 40.80 0.18
N LYS A 76 -8.83 39.56 -0.31
CA LYS A 76 -9.28 39.15 -1.66
C LYS A 76 -10.80 39.24 -1.80
N GLY A 77 -11.56 38.98 -0.74
CA GLY A 77 -13.01 39.16 -0.70
C GLY A 77 -13.41 40.63 -0.84
N ARG A 78 -12.79 41.52 -0.05
CA ARG A 78 -13.02 42.98 -0.15
C ARG A 78 -12.65 43.55 -1.52
N LEU A 79 -11.53 43.09 -2.10
CA LEU A 79 -11.12 43.50 -3.44
C LEU A 79 -12.10 43.04 -4.53
N ARG A 80 -12.68 41.83 -4.39
CA ARG A 80 -13.73 41.38 -5.31
C ARG A 80 -14.98 42.24 -5.20
N GLN A 81 -15.42 42.55 -3.98
CA GLN A 81 -16.56 43.45 -3.77
C GLN A 81 -16.33 44.83 -4.40
N LEU A 82 -15.13 45.40 -4.24
CA LEU A 82 -14.79 46.67 -4.90
C LEU A 82 -14.84 46.56 -6.43
N LEU A 83 -14.27 45.50 -7.00
CA LEU A 83 -14.29 45.28 -8.43
C LEU A 83 -15.73 45.10 -8.97
N ASP A 84 -16.57 44.37 -8.24
CA ASP A 84 -17.98 44.18 -8.59
C ASP A 84 -18.72 45.54 -8.57
N THR A 85 -18.49 46.38 -7.56
CA THR A 85 -19.08 47.73 -7.50
C THR A 85 -18.58 48.66 -8.61
N GLU A 86 -17.30 48.57 -9.00
CA GLU A 86 -16.76 49.35 -10.12
C GLU A 86 -17.35 48.89 -11.46
N ASN A 87 -17.50 47.59 -11.66
CA ASN A 87 -18.13 47.02 -12.85
C ASN A 87 -19.61 47.45 -12.96
N GLU A 88 -20.36 47.38 -11.87
CA GLU A 88 -21.75 47.85 -11.83
C GLU A 88 -21.85 49.34 -12.16
N ALA A 89 -20.97 50.17 -11.60
CA ALA A 89 -20.91 51.60 -11.93
C ALA A 89 -20.59 51.84 -13.40
N TYR A 90 -19.62 51.10 -13.94
CA TYR A 90 -19.23 51.17 -15.35
C TYR A 90 -20.39 50.76 -16.29
N ASP A 91 -21.11 49.69 -15.96
CA ASP A 91 -22.27 49.24 -16.73
C ASP A 91 -23.41 50.26 -16.71
N ILE A 92 -23.64 50.92 -15.57
CA ILE A 92 -24.60 52.03 -15.46
C ILE A 92 -24.18 53.21 -16.35
N GLU A 93 -22.90 53.59 -16.37
CA GLU A 93 -22.38 54.66 -17.23
C GLU A 93 -22.52 54.32 -18.72
N MET A 94 -22.17 53.09 -19.11
CA MET A 94 -22.31 52.61 -20.48
C MET A 94 -23.78 52.50 -20.90
N GLY A 95 -24.66 52.08 -19.98
CA GLY A 95 -26.11 52.07 -20.19
C GLY A 95 -26.70 53.46 -20.40
N ARG A 96 -26.18 54.49 -19.70
CA ARG A 96 -26.56 55.89 -19.93
C ARG A 96 -26.10 56.42 -21.29
N LYS A 97 -24.93 56.02 -21.78
CA LYS A 97 -24.43 56.38 -23.13
C LYS A 97 -25.20 55.70 -24.27
N ARG A 98 -25.75 54.50 -24.02
CA ARG A 98 -26.51 53.72 -25.02
C ARG A 98 -27.97 54.13 -25.18
N ARG A 99 -28.51 55.01 -24.33
CA ARG A 99 -29.85 55.57 -24.55
C ARG A 99 -29.77 56.63 -25.65
N PRO A 100 -30.51 56.51 -26.76
CA PRO A 100 -30.65 57.59 -27.72
C PRO A 100 -31.20 58.82 -26.98
N ARG A 101 -30.49 59.94 -27.05
CA ARG A 101 -31.03 61.23 -26.59
C ARG A 101 -32.26 61.51 -27.45
N GLU A 102 -33.45 61.46 -26.88
CA GLU A 102 -34.66 61.96 -27.52
C GLU A 102 -34.50 63.47 -27.68
N CYS A 103 -33.95 63.88 -28.83
CA CYS A 103 -33.97 65.26 -29.26
C CYS A 103 -35.39 65.53 -29.74
N THR A 104 -36.21 66.12 -28.89
CA THR A 104 -37.48 66.73 -29.28
C THR A 104 -37.18 67.91 -30.21
N ALA A 105 -37.03 67.62 -31.51
CA ALA A 105 -36.89 68.63 -32.54
C ALA A 105 -38.23 69.33 -32.73
N ASP A 106 -38.30 70.54 -32.19
CA ASP A 106 -39.42 71.46 -32.30
C ASP A 106 -39.69 71.80 -33.77
N THR A 107 -40.93 71.65 -34.25
CA THR A 107 -41.33 71.85 -35.65
C THR A 107 -41.07 73.29 -36.15
N GLN A 108 -40.80 74.23 -35.25
CA GLN A 108 -40.36 75.59 -35.56
C GLN A 108 -38.88 75.69 -35.95
N MET A 109 -38.01 74.80 -35.44
CA MET A 109 -36.58 74.77 -35.79
C MET A 109 -36.36 74.25 -37.21
N LEU A 110 -37.17 73.30 -37.68
CA LEU A 110 -37.16 72.83 -39.07
C LEU A 110 -37.55 73.93 -40.06
N GLY A 111 -38.48 74.82 -39.70
CA GLY A 111 -38.86 75.98 -40.51
C GLY A 111 -37.70 76.96 -40.71
N ARG A 112 -36.95 77.27 -39.63
CA ARG A 112 -35.76 78.13 -39.67
C ARG A 112 -34.62 77.49 -40.45
N VAL A 113 -34.40 76.18 -40.28
CA VAL A 113 -33.38 75.44 -41.03
C VAL A 113 -33.70 75.45 -42.52
N ASN A 114 -34.95 75.25 -42.92
CA ASN A 114 -35.34 75.26 -44.34
C ASN A 114 -35.21 76.65 -44.99
N GLN A 115 -35.49 77.72 -44.24
CA GLN A 115 -35.20 79.09 -44.67
C GLN A 115 -33.68 79.34 -44.81
N SER A 116 -32.88 78.91 -43.83
CA SER A 116 -31.41 79.02 -43.90
C SER A 116 -30.81 78.20 -45.04
N LEU A 117 -31.41 77.06 -45.40
CA LEU A 117 -30.96 76.19 -46.48
C LEU A 117 -31.25 76.83 -47.85
N LYS A 118 -32.41 77.48 -48.01
CA LYS A 118 -32.72 78.29 -49.21
C LYS A 118 -31.78 79.49 -49.34
N GLU A 119 -31.47 80.17 -48.24
CA GLU A 119 -30.49 81.26 -48.22
C GLU A 119 -29.07 80.75 -48.55
N GLN A 120 -28.65 79.61 -48.00
CA GLN A 120 -27.38 78.96 -48.33
C GLN A 120 -27.33 78.49 -49.79
N GLU A 121 -28.41 77.99 -50.36
CA GLU A 121 -28.47 77.65 -51.79
C GLU A 121 -28.35 78.88 -52.68
N GLN A 122 -29.00 79.98 -52.32
CA GLN A 122 -28.85 81.25 -53.05
C GLN A 122 -27.43 81.81 -52.91
N LEU A 123 -26.81 81.67 -51.74
CA LEU A 123 -25.43 82.08 -51.50
C LEU A 123 -24.44 81.17 -52.25
N LYS A 124 -24.69 79.86 -52.30
CA LYS A 124 -23.95 78.90 -53.15
C LYS A 124 -24.06 79.28 -54.62
N ARG A 125 -25.26 79.58 -55.13
CA ARG A 125 -25.43 80.02 -56.52
C ARG A 125 -24.67 81.32 -56.81
N LYS A 126 -24.68 82.29 -55.87
CA LYS A 126 -23.88 83.51 -56.00
C LYS A 126 -22.38 83.20 -56.02
N LEU A 127 -21.88 82.42 -55.06
CA LEU A 127 -20.47 82.02 -55.00
C LEU A 127 -20.05 81.17 -56.20
N GLU A 128 -20.94 80.35 -56.76
CA GLU A 128 -20.66 79.53 -57.93
C GLU A 128 -20.62 80.39 -59.20
N MET A 129 -21.47 81.41 -59.31
CA MET A 129 -21.40 82.41 -60.38
C MET A 129 -20.16 83.30 -60.24
N GLU A 130 -19.78 83.64 -59.01
CA GLU A 130 -18.55 84.36 -58.70
C GLU A 130 -17.31 83.50 -59.00
N ALA A 131 -17.32 82.21 -58.67
CA ALA A 131 -16.27 81.26 -59.02
C ALA A 131 -16.19 81.00 -60.52
N LYS A 132 -17.32 81.01 -61.25
CA LYS A 132 -17.32 80.97 -62.73
C LYS A 132 -16.78 82.27 -63.33
N LEU A 133 -17.04 83.42 -62.70
CA LEU A 133 -16.44 84.70 -63.04
C LEU A 133 -14.93 84.71 -62.76
N TYR A 134 -14.47 84.30 -61.57
CA TYR A 134 -13.05 84.14 -61.26
C TYR A 134 -12.40 83.05 -62.09
N GLY A 135 -13.11 82.00 -62.47
CA GLY A 135 -12.65 80.96 -63.40
C GLY A 135 -12.40 81.57 -64.77
N ARG A 136 -13.38 82.28 -65.34
CA ARG A 136 -13.20 83.01 -66.62
C ARG A 136 -12.15 84.12 -66.54
N TRP A 137 -12.04 84.81 -65.40
CA TRP A 137 -11.03 85.86 -65.18
C TRP A 137 -9.63 85.26 -65.08
N ARG A 138 -9.44 84.18 -64.31
CA ARG A 138 -8.16 83.47 -64.17
C ARG A 138 -7.71 82.76 -65.45
N HIS A 139 -8.65 82.35 -66.31
CA HIS A 139 -8.33 81.71 -67.60
C HIS A 139 -8.16 82.74 -68.76
N GLY A 140 -8.42 84.03 -68.51
CA GLY A 140 -8.34 85.10 -69.51
C GLY A 140 -7.04 85.91 -69.50
N VAL A 141 -6.07 85.55 -68.66
CA VAL A 141 -4.75 86.20 -68.60
C VAL A 141 -3.69 85.14 -68.89
N ASP A 142 -2.99 85.28 -70.01
CA ASP A 142 -1.98 84.32 -70.51
C ASP A 142 -0.73 84.17 -69.61
N ASP A 143 -0.64 84.89 -68.49
CA ASP A 143 0.51 84.86 -67.58
C ASP A 143 0.58 83.59 -66.71
N GLU A 144 -0.54 82.90 -66.47
CA GLU A 144 -0.57 81.67 -65.64
C GLU A 144 -0.05 80.44 -66.40
N LYS A 145 -0.01 80.48 -67.74
CA LYS A 145 0.57 79.41 -68.55
C LYS A 145 2.08 79.29 -68.31
N PHE A 146 2.75 80.38 -67.93
CA PHE A 146 4.16 80.39 -67.54
C PHE A 146 4.39 79.94 -66.09
N LEU A 147 3.47 80.24 -65.17
CA LEU A 147 3.58 79.80 -63.77
C LEU A 147 3.38 78.29 -63.62
N TYR A 148 2.43 77.69 -64.35
CA TYR A 148 2.21 76.25 -64.37
C TYR A 148 3.24 75.46 -65.20
N GLN A 149 4.02 76.12 -66.07
CA GLN A 149 5.12 75.48 -66.80
C GLN A 149 6.48 75.58 -66.08
N SER A 150 6.57 76.35 -64.98
CA SER A 150 7.84 76.62 -64.27
C SER A 150 8.35 75.46 -63.39
N LYS A 151 7.54 74.40 -63.23
CA LYS A 151 7.98 73.08 -62.75
C LYS A 151 7.37 72.07 -63.68
N SER A 152 8.20 71.36 -64.44
CA SER A 152 7.74 70.31 -65.35
C SER A 152 6.79 69.38 -64.60
N ASP A 153 5.55 69.22 -65.07
CA ASP A 153 4.60 68.25 -64.51
C ASP A 153 5.26 66.87 -64.32
N ASN A 154 6.21 66.50 -65.18
CA ASN A 154 7.00 65.28 -65.06
C ASN A 154 7.88 65.22 -63.80
N GLU A 155 8.42 66.34 -63.31
CA GLU A 155 9.24 66.35 -62.09
C GLU A 155 8.38 66.21 -60.83
N VAL A 156 7.22 66.87 -60.80
CA VAL A 156 6.26 66.75 -59.70
C VAL A 156 5.65 65.35 -59.68
N LEU A 157 5.27 64.82 -60.84
CA LEU A 157 4.77 63.45 -60.97
C LEU A 157 5.84 62.41 -60.65
N ALA A 158 7.11 62.60 -61.03
CA ALA A 158 8.19 61.69 -60.68
C ALA A 158 8.50 61.71 -59.17
N LYS A 159 8.45 62.88 -58.53
CA LYS A 159 8.61 63.01 -57.07
C LYS A 159 7.44 62.35 -56.31
N LEU A 160 6.20 62.53 -56.78
CA LEU A 160 5.04 61.84 -56.24
C LEU A 160 5.14 60.32 -56.45
N ASN A 161 5.49 59.87 -57.65
CA ASN A 161 5.65 58.44 -57.95
C ASN A 161 6.81 57.81 -57.15
N TRP A 162 7.89 58.56 -56.89
CA TRP A 162 8.97 58.11 -56.01
C TRP A 162 8.52 58.02 -54.55
N LEU A 163 7.78 59.01 -54.05
CA LEU A 163 7.18 58.95 -52.71
C LEU A 163 6.19 57.79 -52.60
N ASP A 164 5.33 57.58 -53.60
CA ASP A 164 4.39 56.47 -53.67
C ASP A 164 5.14 55.13 -53.69
N LYS A 165 6.19 55.00 -54.51
CA LYS A 165 7.05 53.80 -54.53
C LYS A 165 7.75 53.56 -53.20
N GLN A 166 8.15 54.62 -52.49
CA GLN A 166 8.77 54.53 -51.17
C GLN A 166 7.75 54.13 -50.10
N ILE A 167 6.52 54.64 -50.19
CA ILE A 167 5.39 54.24 -49.34
C ILE A 167 5.01 52.77 -49.61
N GLU A 168 4.95 52.36 -50.87
CA GLU A 168 4.63 50.97 -51.26
C GLU A 168 5.70 50.02 -50.73
N GLN A 169 6.99 50.34 -50.90
CA GLN A 169 8.09 49.55 -50.32
C GLN A 169 8.06 49.51 -48.79
N GLN A 170 7.52 50.53 -48.13
CA GLN A 170 7.35 50.55 -46.68
C GLN A 170 6.18 49.67 -46.25
N LYS A 171 5.06 49.74 -46.95
CA LYS A 171 3.92 48.83 -46.75
C LYS A 171 4.30 47.38 -46.99
N GLU A 172 5.03 47.07 -48.06
CA GLU A 172 5.52 45.70 -48.33
C GLU A 172 6.41 45.18 -47.19
N ARG A 173 7.27 46.04 -46.62
CA ARG A 173 8.08 45.69 -45.44
C ARG A 173 7.21 45.44 -44.21
N ASP A 174 6.27 46.33 -43.93
CA ASP A 174 5.36 46.20 -42.79
C ASP A 174 4.46 44.95 -42.92
N GLU A 175 4.00 44.63 -44.14
CA GLU A 175 3.25 43.41 -44.46
C GLU A 175 4.11 42.16 -44.28
N GLN A 176 5.35 42.16 -44.74
CA GLN A 176 6.29 41.05 -44.54
C GLN A 176 6.63 40.86 -43.05
N GLU A 177 6.80 41.94 -42.30
CA GLU A 177 7.00 41.90 -40.86
C GLU A 177 5.76 41.35 -40.12
N ALA A 178 4.56 41.76 -40.52
CA ALA A 178 3.30 41.23 -40.00
C ALA A 178 3.14 39.72 -40.28
N LEU A 179 3.41 39.28 -41.52
CA LEU A 179 3.37 37.86 -41.88
C LEU A 179 4.42 37.03 -41.12
N ASN A 180 5.62 37.58 -40.91
CA ASN A 180 6.65 36.93 -40.13
C ASN A 180 6.30 36.86 -38.63
N ALA A 181 5.67 37.91 -38.09
CA ALA A 181 5.15 37.91 -36.72
C ALA A 181 4.02 36.88 -36.55
N GLU A 182 3.12 36.78 -37.52
CA GLU A 182 2.04 35.79 -37.53
C GLU A 182 2.58 34.35 -37.55
N ARG A 183 3.56 34.06 -38.43
CA ARG A 183 4.24 32.75 -38.46
C ARG A 183 4.92 32.41 -37.15
N LYS A 184 5.61 33.37 -36.53
CA LYS A 184 6.23 33.17 -35.20
C LYS A 184 5.19 32.86 -34.13
N LEU A 185 4.06 33.56 -34.15
CA LEU A 185 2.96 33.34 -33.21
C LEU A 185 2.33 31.95 -33.40
N GLN A 186 2.12 31.52 -34.65
CA GLN A 186 1.64 30.18 -34.98
C GLN A 186 2.62 29.09 -34.48
N LEU A 187 3.92 29.23 -34.74
CA LEU A 187 4.94 28.30 -34.23
C LEU A 187 4.94 28.24 -32.70
N GLN A 188 4.81 29.39 -32.02
CA GLN A 188 4.73 29.43 -30.56
C GLN A 188 3.47 28.73 -30.03
N GLN A 189 2.33 28.89 -30.71
CA GLN A 189 1.11 28.17 -30.37
C GLN A 189 1.27 26.66 -30.55
N GLU A 190 1.87 26.21 -31.65
CA GLU A 190 2.15 24.79 -31.87
C GLU A 190 3.08 24.21 -30.80
N ILE A 191 4.18 24.91 -30.47
CA ILE A 191 5.08 24.52 -29.38
C ILE A 191 4.30 24.40 -28.07
N SER A 192 3.52 25.41 -27.70
CA SER A 192 2.73 25.39 -26.46
C SER A 192 1.71 24.23 -26.41
N ARG A 193 1.11 23.87 -27.56
CA ARG A 193 0.20 22.71 -27.66
C ARG A 193 0.96 21.41 -27.46
N THR A 194 2.13 21.26 -28.08
CA THR A 194 2.96 20.06 -27.89
C THR A 194 3.47 19.93 -26.45
N GLU A 195 3.87 21.04 -25.80
CA GLU A 195 4.27 21.05 -24.40
C GLU A 195 3.12 20.66 -23.46
N LEU A 196 1.90 21.14 -23.72
CA LEU A 196 0.72 20.75 -22.94
C LEU A 196 0.42 19.26 -23.10
N ALA A 197 0.46 18.74 -24.33
CA ALA A 197 0.26 17.32 -24.58
C ALA A 197 1.35 16.44 -23.91
N GLN A 198 2.61 16.90 -23.89
CA GLN A 198 3.69 16.22 -23.16
C GLN A 198 3.45 16.22 -21.64
N LYS A 199 3.04 17.35 -21.07
CA LYS A 199 2.70 17.45 -19.64
C LYS A 199 1.52 16.54 -19.26
N GLU A 200 0.50 16.47 -20.11
CA GLU A 200 -0.63 15.56 -19.90
C GLU A 200 -0.20 14.09 -19.93
N ARG A 201 0.67 13.69 -20.88
CA ARG A 201 1.24 12.34 -20.92
C ARG A 201 2.07 12.01 -19.69
N GLN A 202 2.91 12.94 -19.23
CA GLN A 202 3.68 12.78 -17.99
C GLN A 202 2.78 12.63 -16.78
N LEU A 203 1.71 13.43 -16.66
CA LEU A 203 0.75 13.30 -15.56
C LEU A 203 0.04 11.94 -15.56
N ILE A 204 -0.33 11.41 -16.73
CA ILE A 204 -0.94 10.08 -16.85
C ILE A 204 0.05 9.00 -16.42
N GLN A 205 1.31 9.08 -16.87
CA GLN A 205 2.36 8.13 -16.46
C GLN A 205 2.62 8.20 -14.94
N GLU A 206 2.70 9.39 -14.36
CA GLU A 206 2.87 9.56 -12.91
C GLU A 206 1.70 8.95 -12.13
N GLN A 207 0.47 9.10 -12.62
CA GLN A 207 -0.70 8.47 -12.02
C GLN A 207 -0.61 6.95 -12.09
N GLN A 208 -0.24 6.38 -13.25
CA GLN A 208 -0.04 4.94 -13.40
C GLN A 208 1.06 4.40 -12.47
N ILE A 209 2.18 5.12 -12.34
CA ILE A 209 3.26 4.74 -11.42
C ILE A 209 2.78 4.76 -9.96
N LYS A 210 1.97 5.76 -9.57
CA LYS A 210 1.38 5.84 -8.23
C LYS A 210 0.44 4.66 -7.97
N GLU A 211 -0.47 4.37 -8.89
CA GLU A 211 -1.40 3.23 -8.77
C GLU A 211 -0.66 1.90 -8.62
N ILE A 212 0.41 1.68 -9.40
CA ILE A 212 1.18 0.42 -9.28
C ILE A 212 1.93 0.35 -7.94
N ARG A 213 2.47 1.48 -7.44
CA ARG A 213 3.12 1.52 -6.12
C ARG A 213 2.12 1.26 -4.99
N GLU A 214 0.92 1.82 -5.06
CA GLU A 214 -0.16 1.55 -4.09
C GLU A 214 -0.53 0.06 -4.08
N LEU A 215 -0.61 -0.58 -5.25
CA LEU A 215 -0.85 -2.03 -5.37
C LEU A 215 0.30 -2.87 -4.80
N GLN A 216 1.55 -2.45 -5.03
CA GLN A 216 2.71 -3.12 -4.40
C GLN A 216 2.67 -2.99 -2.88
N GLU A 217 2.33 -1.81 -2.37
CA GLU A 217 2.21 -1.58 -0.94
C GLU A 217 1.09 -2.43 -0.32
N SER A 218 -0.07 -2.56 -0.97
CA SER A 218 -1.15 -3.42 -0.49
C SER A 218 -0.71 -4.88 -0.38
N HIS A 219 -0.06 -5.43 -1.42
CA HIS A 219 0.47 -6.79 -1.37
C HIS A 219 1.56 -6.96 -0.30
N MET A 220 2.39 -5.95 -0.06
CA MET A 220 3.41 -6.00 1.00
C MET A 220 2.77 -5.99 2.41
N VAL A 221 1.68 -5.24 2.62
CA VAL A 221 0.94 -5.24 3.88
C VAL A 221 0.28 -6.60 4.12
N GLU A 222 -0.40 -7.15 3.11
CA GLU A 222 -1.01 -8.49 3.17
C GLU A 222 0.04 -9.56 3.48
N LEU A 223 1.22 -9.48 2.84
CA LEU A 223 2.30 -10.45 3.04
C LEU A 223 2.88 -10.39 4.47
N ARG A 224 2.98 -9.19 5.07
CA ARG A 224 3.35 -9.04 6.49
C ARG A 224 2.28 -9.63 7.42
N GLN A 225 1.00 -9.41 7.11
CA GLN A 225 -0.10 -9.99 7.88
C GLN A 225 -0.07 -11.53 7.81
N HIS A 226 0.08 -12.10 6.62
CA HIS A 226 0.21 -13.55 6.43
C HIS A 226 1.46 -14.14 7.09
N GLN A 227 2.57 -13.40 7.14
CA GLN A 227 3.75 -13.81 7.91
C GLN A 227 3.42 -13.94 9.40
N SER A 228 2.73 -12.96 9.99
CA SER A 228 2.33 -13.03 11.40
C SER A 228 1.34 -14.17 11.69
N GLN A 229 0.44 -14.47 10.75
CA GLN A 229 -0.49 -15.61 10.85
C GLN A 229 0.27 -16.94 10.77
N ALA A 230 1.26 -17.06 9.89
CA ALA A 230 2.08 -18.25 9.76
C ALA A 230 2.92 -18.52 11.02
N GLU A 231 3.42 -17.48 11.70
CA GLU A 231 4.12 -17.62 12.98
C GLU A 231 3.20 -18.17 14.07
N LYS A 232 1.98 -17.63 14.20
CA LYS A 232 0.98 -18.13 15.17
C LYS A 232 0.60 -19.59 14.91
N LEU A 233 0.34 -19.96 13.65
CA LEU A 233 0.01 -21.34 13.31
C LEU A 233 1.17 -22.30 13.64
N LYS A 234 2.42 -21.88 13.45
CA LYS A 234 3.60 -22.68 13.83
C LYS A 234 3.73 -22.87 15.34
N GLU A 235 3.40 -21.85 16.13
CA GLU A 235 3.38 -21.97 17.60
C GLU A 235 2.29 -22.97 18.04
N GLU A 236 1.08 -22.85 17.49
CA GLU A 236 -0.02 -23.78 17.73
C GLU A 236 0.33 -25.22 17.33
N GLU A 237 0.97 -25.41 16.16
CA GLU A 237 1.44 -26.73 15.70
C GLU A 237 2.42 -27.36 16.69
N GLN A 238 3.37 -26.57 17.22
CA GLN A 238 4.29 -27.05 18.26
C GLN A 238 3.54 -27.46 19.53
N HIS A 239 2.55 -26.66 19.96
CA HIS A 239 1.73 -26.99 21.12
C HIS A 239 0.95 -28.30 20.92
N PHE A 240 0.28 -28.50 19.78
CA PHE A 240 -0.45 -29.75 19.51
C PHE A 240 0.47 -30.97 19.51
N ARG A 241 1.64 -30.88 18.86
CA ARG A 241 2.62 -31.97 18.86
C ARG A 241 3.14 -32.30 20.26
N LEU A 242 3.37 -31.28 21.10
CA LEU A 242 3.77 -31.49 22.49
C LEU A 242 2.67 -32.19 23.29
N PHE A 243 1.42 -31.75 23.18
CA PHE A 243 0.30 -32.36 23.89
C PHE A 243 0.02 -33.80 23.46
N ILE A 244 0.11 -34.10 22.16
CA ILE A 244 0.04 -35.48 21.65
C ILE A 244 1.15 -36.33 22.27
N GLY A 245 2.39 -35.82 22.31
CA GLY A 245 3.50 -36.53 22.94
C GLY A 245 3.36 -36.70 24.45
N GLU A 246 2.67 -35.78 25.15
CA GLU A 246 2.33 -35.93 26.56
C GLU A 246 1.27 -37.02 26.76
N LEU A 247 0.21 -37.05 25.94
CA LEU A 247 -0.81 -38.10 25.96
C LEU A 247 -0.23 -39.50 25.71
N GLU A 248 0.74 -39.63 24.79
CA GLU A 248 1.41 -40.89 24.53
C GLU A 248 2.22 -41.39 25.73
N LYS A 249 2.94 -40.50 26.42
CA LYS A 249 3.65 -40.84 27.66
C LYS A 249 2.69 -41.26 28.76
N GLU A 250 1.54 -40.61 28.84
CA GLU A 250 0.49 -40.95 29.80
C GLU A 250 -0.15 -42.30 29.53
N LYS A 251 -0.37 -42.63 28.25
CA LYS A 251 -0.81 -43.97 27.84
C LYS A 251 0.22 -45.03 28.21
N GLN A 252 1.50 -44.80 27.97
CA GLN A 252 2.58 -45.72 28.34
C GLN A 252 2.62 -45.95 29.85
N LEU A 253 2.57 -44.87 30.65
CA LEU A 253 2.53 -44.98 32.12
C LEU A 253 1.30 -45.77 32.61
N LEU A 254 0.15 -45.57 31.97
CA LEU A 254 -1.06 -46.34 32.26
C LEU A 254 -0.85 -47.84 31.96
N GLU A 255 -0.37 -48.16 30.75
CA GLU A 255 -0.08 -49.54 30.32
C GLU A 255 0.90 -50.25 31.26
N GLU A 256 2.02 -49.61 31.62
CA GLU A 256 3.01 -50.13 32.56
C GLU A 256 2.41 -50.37 33.94
N SER A 257 1.65 -49.40 34.47
CA SER A 257 1.01 -49.51 35.79
C SER A 257 -0.01 -50.65 35.83
N THR A 258 -0.81 -50.80 34.77
CA THR A 258 -1.82 -51.85 34.65
C THR A 258 -1.18 -53.23 34.48
N ALA A 259 -0.09 -53.33 33.70
CA ALA A 259 0.66 -54.57 33.54
C ALA A 259 1.24 -55.06 34.87
N LEU A 260 1.87 -54.17 35.66
CA LEU A 260 2.42 -54.50 36.99
C LEU A 260 1.34 -55.00 37.95
N VAL A 261 0.14 -54.40 37.92
CA VAL A 261 -0.96 -54.80 38.79
C VAL A 261 -1.62 -56.10 38.32
N LEU A 262 -1.66 -56.39 37.02
CA LEU A 262 -2.24 -57.62 36.47
C LEU A 262 -1.32 -58.86 36.57
N GLN A 263 -0.01 -58.67 36.81
CA GLN A 263 0.90 -59.78 37.08
C GLN A 263 0.33 -60.65 38.22
N ARG A 264 0.13 -61.94 37.94
CA ARG A 264 -0.39 -62.89 38.93
C ARG A 264 0.67 -63.12 39.99
N PRO A 265 0.40 -62.83 41.27
CA PRO A 265 1.24 -63.35 42.34
C PRO A 265 1.04 -64.87 42.46
N ASP A 266 2.11 -65.59 42.80
CA ASP A 266 2.06 -67.03 43.11
C ASP A 266 1.26 -67.27 44.40
N THR A 267 -0.06 -67.32 44.28
CA THR A 267 -0.99 -67.57 45.40
C THR A 267 -1.15 -69.05 45.74
N GLY A 268 -0.60 -69.95 44.90
CA GLY A 268 -0.67 -71.40 45.08
C GLY A 268 0.00 -71.94 46.36
N GLN A 269 0.71 -71.10 47.13
CA GLN A 269 1.45 -71.50 48.33
C GLN A 269 0.95 -70.86 49.64
N ALA A 270 -0.11 -70.04 49.61
CA ALA A 270 -0.61 -69.34 50.81
C ALA A 270 -1.57 -70.22 51.64
N PHE A 271 -1.04 -71.22 52.36
CA PHE A 271 -1.86 -72.08 53.24
C PHE A 271 -2.09 -71.49 54.65
N ASN A 272 -1.32 -70.48 55.04
CA ASN A 272 -1.42 -69.84 56.34
C ASN A 272 -2.42 -68.66 56.28
N LEU A 273 -3.48 -68.71 57.12
CA LEU A 273 -4.56 -67.73 57.13
C LEU A 273 -4.07 -66.30 57.44
N ASN A 274 -3.09 -66.15 58.33
CA ASN A 274 -2.44 -64.88 58.62
C ASN A 274 -1.74 -64.29 57.38
N LYS A 275 -1.06 -65.14 56.60
CA LYS A 275 -0.42 -64.72 55.34
C LYS A 275 -1.45 -64.32 54.28
N ILE A 276 -2.60 -65.00 54.22
CA ILE A 276 -3.70 -64.65 53.30
C ILE A 276 -4.25 -63.26 53.62
N LYS A 277 -4.53 -62.96 54.89
CA LYS A 277 -5.05 -61.64 55.28
C LYS A 277 -4.06 -60.50 54.96
N VAL A 278 -2.76 -60.71 55.21
CA VAL A 278 -1.71 -59.74 54.85
C VAL A 278 -1.63 -59.56 53.33
N PHE A 279 -1.75 -60.64 52.55
CA PHE A 279 -1.76 -60.56 51.10
C PHE A 279 -2.93 -59.70 50.57
N ILE A 280 -4.15 -59.92 51.07
CA ILE A 280 -5.34 -59.12 50.70
C ILE A 280 -5.13 -57.64 51.05
N ARG A 281 -4.53 -57.33 52.21
CA ARG A 281 -4.20 -55.94 52.59
C ARG A 281 -3.22 -55.30 51.61
N ASN A 282 -2.11 -55.96 51.32
CA ASN A 282 -1.10 -55.46 50.38
C ASN A 282 -1.68 -55.29 48.97
N ARG A 283 -2.59 -56.18 48.58
CA ARG A 283 -3.26 -56.12 47.28
C ARG A 283 -4.25 -54.95 47.19
N SER A 284 -5.05 -54.73 48.23
CA SER A 284 -5.91 -53.54 48.35
C SER A 284 -5.10 -52.24 48.34
N GLU A 285 -3.93 -52.23 49.00
CA GLU A 285 -3.01 -51.09 48.93
C GLU A 285 -2.50 -50.83 47.51
N ALA A 286 -2.07 -51.87 46.79
CA ALA A 286 -1.67 -51.75 45.39
C ALA A 286 -2.82 -51.23 44.51
N SER A 287 -4.06 -51.70 44.73
CA SER A 287 -5.25 -51.20 44.03
C SER A 287 -5.48 -49.72 44.29
N ARG A 288 -5.41 -49.26 45.54
CA ARG A 288 -5.54 -47.83 45.89
C ARG A 288 -4.47 -46.97 45.24
N ARG A 289 -3.20 -47.40 45.28
CA ARG A 289 -2.09 -46.68 44.62
C ARG A 289 -2.31 -46.55 43.11
N GLN A 290 -2.82 -47.60 42.46
CA GLN A 290 -3.15 -47.57 41.03
C GLN A 290 -4.29 -46.59 40.74
N ILE A 291 -5.36 -46.58 41.55
CA ILE A 291 -6.46 -45.62 41.40
C ILE A 291 -5.96 -44.19 41.59
N SER A 292 -5.11 -43.93 42.59
CA SER A 292 -4.49 -42.62 42.80
C SER A 292 -3.63 -42.19 41.61
N LEU A 293 -2.88 -43.12 40.99
CA LEU A 293 -2.12 -42.83 39.77
C LEU A 293 -3.07 -42.44 38.62
N CYS A 294 -4.16 -43.16 38.41
CA CYS A 294 -5.18 -42.83 37.40
C CYS A 294 -5.80 -41.44 37.64
N ILE A 295 -6.08 -41.06 38.89
CA ILE A 295 -6.57 -39.72 39.22
C ILE A 295 -5.52 -38.65 38.87
N ASN A 296 -4.26 -38.86 39.26
CA ASN A 296 -3.17 -37.94 38.96
C ASN A 296 -2.92 -37.81 37.44
N LEU A 297 -3.14 -38.88 36.68
CA LEU A 297 -3.09 -38.87 35.22
C LEU A 297 -4.15 -37.93 34.66
N LEU A 298 -5.41 -38.13 35.05
CA LEU A 298 -6.54 -37.30 34.62
C LEU A 298 -6.36 -35.82 35.01
N GLU A 299 -5.83 -35.55 36.20
CA GLU A 299 -5.56 -34.17 36.65
C GLU A 299 -4.43 -33.48 35.85
N ARG A 300 -3.45 -34.23 35.34
CA ARG A 300 -2.44 -33.69 34.41
C ARG A 300 -3.02 -33.47 33.02
N MET A 301 -3.73 -34.46 32.49
CA MET A 301 -4.43 -34.43 31.21
C MET A 301 -5.39 -33.24 31.08
N ALA A 302 -6.01 -32.82 32.19
CA ALA A 302 -6.95 -31.70 32.21
C ALA A 302 -6.38 -30.37 31.65
N LYS A 303 -5.05 -30.23 31.54
CA LYS A 303 -4.40 -29.02 31.02
C LYS A 303 -4.43 -28.90 29.50
N TYR A 304 -4.57 -30.01 28.78
CA TYR A 304 -4.42 -30.05 27.31
C TYR A 304 -5.46 -30.92 26.60
N VAL A 305 -6.34 -31.56 27.34
CA VAL A 305 -7.49 -32.29 26.80
C VAL A 305 -8.55 -31.33 26.24
N VAL A 306 -9.14 -31.72 25.11
CA VAL A 306 -10.19 -30.95 24.41
C VAL A 306 -11.56 -31.24 25.03
N ARG A 307 -11.89 -32.51 25.33
CA ARG A 307 -13.15 -32.87 26.01
C ARG A 307 -12.98 -32.95 27.52
N THR A 308 -13.12 -31.79 28.16
CA THR A 308 -13.03 -31.68 29.61
C THR A 308 -14.15 -32.40 30.36
N GLU A 309 -15.33 -32.54 29.75
CA GLU A 309 -16.51 -33.15 30.37
C GLU A 309 -16.32 -34.65 30.63
N ASP A 310 -15.90 -35.40 29.59
CA ASP A 310 -15.61 -36.84 29.69
C ASP A 310 -14.51 -37.10 30.74
N LEU A 311 -13.47 -36.27 30.75
CA LEU A 311 -12.38 -36.33 31.72
C LEU A 311 -12.85 -36.08 33.15
N GLN A 312 -13.67 -35.04 33.37
CA GLN A 312 -14.20 -34.71 34.69
C GLN A 312 -15.13 -35.81 35.22
N SER A 313 -15.92 -36.43 34.35
CA SER A 313 -16.79 -37.55 34.72
C SER A 313 -16.00 -38.76 35.21
N LEU A 314 -14.93 -39.14 34.51
CA LEU A 314 -14.04 -40.24 34.93
C LEU A 314 -13.26 -39.89 36.19
N LEU A 315 -12.81 -38.64 36.32
CA LEU A 315 -12.09 -38.17 37.50
C LEU A 315 -12.99 -38.28 38.75
N HIS A 316 -14.25 -37.85 38.66
CA HIS A 316 -15.20 -38.00 39.77
C HIS A 316 -15.44 -39.47 40.11
N LYS A 317 -15.69 -40.31 39.10
CA LYS A 317 -15.87 -41.76 39.26
C LYS A 317 -14.69 -42.42 39.95
N TYR A 318 -13.44 -42.06 39.61
CA TYR A 318 -12.27 -42.66 40.23
C TYR A 318 -11.99 -42.15 41.65
N LYS A 319 -12.39 -40.92 41.97
CA LYS A 319 -12.38 -40.43 43.36
C LYS A 319 -13.35 -41.23 44.23
N GLU A 320 -14.56 -41.50 43.74
CA GLU A 320 -15.53 -42.36 44.44
C GLU A 320 -15.02 -43.81 44.56
N GLN A 321 -14.40 -44.36 43.51
CA GLN A 321 -13.78 -45.69 43.58
C GLN A 321 -12.67 -45.74 44.63
N LEU A 322 -11.83 -44.70 44.74
CA LEU A 322 -10.78 -44.62 45.75
C LEU A 322 -11.38 -44.64 47.16
N GLU A 323 -12.43 -43.86 47.41
CA GLU A 323 -13.15 -43.82 48.68
C GLU A 323 -13.78 -45.18 49.03
N SER A 324 -14.41 -45.84 48.06
CA SER A 324 -14.96 -47.19 48.26
C SER A 324 -13.88 -48.23 48.58
N GLU A 325 -12.70 -48.14 47.96
CA GLU A 325 -11.56 -49.02 48.29
C GLU A 325 -10.96 -48.71 49.68
N HIS A 326 -11.03 -47.46 50.15
CA HIS A 326 -10.69 -47.13 51.54
C HIS A 326 -11.65 -47.82 52.53
N LEU A 327 -12.96 -47.83 52.23
CA LEU A 327 -13.95 -48.55 53.03
C LEU A 327 -13.76 -50.07 52.94
N ALA A 328 -13.44 -50.61 51.76
CA ALA A 328 -13.13 -52.03 51.61
C ALA A 328 -11.88 -52.44 52.41
N TYR A 329 -10.86 -51.58 52.43
CA TYR A 329 -9.65 -51.81 53.22
C TYR A 329 -9.92 -51.88 54.72
N THR A 330 -10.74 -50.97 55.28
CA THR A 330 -11.10 -51.02 56.71
C THR A 330 -11.92 -52.26 57.05
N GLN A 331 -12.79 -52.72 56.14
CA GLN A 331 -13.49 -54.00 56.27
C GLN A 331 -12.53 -55.20 56.26
N ILE A 332 -11.54 -55.20 55.36
CA ILE A 332 -10.48 -56.23 55.31
C ILE A 332 -9.66 -56.24 56.62
N GLU A 333 -9.40 -55.07 57.22
CA GLU A 333 -8.70 -55.00 58.49
C GLU A 333 -9.48 -55.65 59.63
N ALA A 334 -10.80 -55.42 59.68
CA ALA A 334 -11.72 -55.96 60.69
C ALA A 334 -12.08 -57.46 60.48
N MET A 335 -11.94 -57.98 59.26
CA MET A 335 -12.33 -59.35 58.88
C MET A 335 -11.55 -60.45 59.62
N TYR A 336 -12.16 -61.58 59.94
CA TYR A 336 -11.43 -62.73 60.51
C TYR A 336 -10.54 -63.43 59.48
N GLU A 337 -9.49 -64.09 59.94
CA GLU A 337 -8.53 -64.83 59.09
C GLU A 337 -9.18 -65.98 58.29
N SER A 338 -10.19 -66.63 58.86
CA SER A 338 -10.97 -67.70 58.18
C SER A 338 -11.84 -67.15 57.06
N GLU A 339 -12.45 -65.99 57.27
CA GLU A 339 -13.26 -65.27 56.28
C GLU A 339 -12.39 -64.77 55.11
N ALA A 340 -11.20 -64.27 55.43
CA ALA A 340 -10.20 -63.80 54.45
C ALA A 340 -9.85 -64.87 53.41
N LYS A 341 -9.77 -66.15 53.81
CA LYS A 341 -9.52 -67.25 52.88
C LYS A 341 -10.65 -67.43 51.86
N SER A 342 -11.90 -67.27 52.28
CA SER A 342 -13.07 -67.41 51.40
C SER A 342 -13.29 -66.18 50.51
N SER A 343 -12.90 -64.99 50.98
CA SER A 343 -13.06 -63.74 50.23
C SER A 343 -11.94 -63.45 49.24
N LEU A 344 -10.75 -64.04 49.44
CA LEU A 344 -9.55 -63.81 48.61
C LEU A 344 -9.83 -63.85 47.11
N GLN A 345 -10.41 -64.95 46.62
CA GLN A 345 -10.63 -65.13 45.18
C GLN A 345 -11.60 -64.08 44.63
N ARG A 346 -12.69 -63.79 45.36
CA ARG A 346 -13.67 -62.80 44.98
C ARG A 346 -13.07 -61.39 44.93
N CYS A 347 -12.25 -61.04 45.92
CA CYS A 347 -11.53 -59.76 45.95
C CYS A 347 -10.55 -59.65 44.78
N GLU A 348 -9.82 -60.72 44.46
CA GLU A 348 -8.90 -60.73 43.32
C GLU A 348 -9.61 -60.56 41.97
N GLU A 349 -10.72 -61.28 41.75
CA GLU A 349 -11.54 -61.17 40.54
C GLU A 349 -12.08 -59.75 40.39
N ASN A 350 -12.68 -59.19 41.46
CA ASN A 350 -13.19 -57.82 41.47
C ASN A 350 -12.09 -56.80 41.18
N TRP A 351 -10.93 -56.88 41.85
CA TRP A 351 -9.83 -55.97 41.56
C TRP A 351 -9.34 -56.10 40.11
N ARG A 352 -9.19 -57.32 39.58
CA ARG A 352 -8.78 -57.52 38.18
C ARG A 352 -9.78 -56.90 37.21
N GLU A 353 -11.08 -57.12 37.41
CA GLU A 353 -12.14 -56.55 36.58
C GLU A 353 -12.12 -55.02 36.63
N GLN A 354 -12.06 -54.43 37.83
CA GLN A 354 -12.01 -52.98 37.98
C GLN A 354 -10.74 -52.36 37.37
N HIS A 355 -9.58 -53.00 37.54
CA HIS A 355 -8.32 -52.55 36.92
C HIS A 355 -8.40 -52.57 35.39
N LEU A 356 -9.00 -53.61 34.82
CA LEU A 356 -9.17 -53.73 33.38
C LEU A 356 -10.20 -52.71 32.85
N GLN A 357 -11.29 -52.48 33.58
CA GLN A 357 -12.29 -51.46 33.24
C GLN A 357 -11.66 -50.06 33.25
N ARG A 358 -10.92 -49.70 34.29
CA ARG A 358 -10.20 -48.41 34.36
C ARG A 358 -9.23 -48.22 33.20
N TYR A 359 -8.45 -49.26 32.90
CA TYR A 359 -7.53 -49.24 31.77
C TYR A 359 -8.26 -49.00 30.44
N GLN A 360 -9.35 -49.73 30.19
CA GLN A 360 -10.12 -49.60 28.95
C GLN A 360 -10.75 -48.21 28.82
N GLU A 361 -11.34 -47.68 29.89
CA GLU A 361 -11.96 -46.35 29.90
C GLU A 361 -10.92 -45.25 29.65
N LEU A 362 -9.80 -45.29 30.37
CA LEU A 362 -8.72 -44.31 30.21
C LEU A 362 -8.02 -44.43 28.86
N SER A 363 -7.72 -45.65 28.38
CA SER A 363 -7.11 -45.83 27.05
C SER A 363 -8.04 -45.28 25.97
N LYS A 364 -9.34 -45.55 26.05
CA LYS A 364 -10.31 -44.98 25.11
C LYS A 364 -10.34 -43.47 25.17
N LEU A 365 -10.33 -42.87 26.36
CA LEU A 365 -10.28 -41.41 26.51
C LEU A 365 -9.00 -40.84 25.89
N ILE A 366 -7.83 -41.40 26.20
CA ILE A 366 -6.55 -40.95 25.65
C ILE A 366 -6.53 -41.08 24.12
N ASP A 367 -6.99 -42.21 23.57
CA ASP A 367 -7.01 -42.44 22.12
C ASP A 367 -7.94 -41.46 21.40
N THR A 368 -9.12 -41.21 21.97
CA THR A 368 -10.08 -40.27 21.40
C THR A 368 -9.61 -38.80 21.52
N GLU A 369 -8.93 -38.44 22.60
CA GLU A 369 -8.29 -37.11 22.72
C GLU A 369 -7.11 -36.94 21.77
N LYS A 370 -6.30 -37.98 21.61
CA LYS A 370 -5.23 -38.01 20.61
C LYS A 370 -5.79 -37.78 19.21
N ASP A 371 -6.83 -38.52 18.82
CA ASP A 371 -7.48 -38.34 17.52
C ASP A 371 -8.04 -36.91 17.34
N CYS A 372 -8.59 -36.32 18.40
CA CYS A 372 -9.07 -34.93 18.37
C CYS A 372 -7.92 -33.93 18.15
N LEU A 373 -6.81 -34.06 18.87
CA LEU A 373 -5.63 -33.21 18.69
C LEU A 373 -4.94 -33.44 17.34
N ASP A 374 -4.89 -34.68 16.85
CA ASP A 374 -4.35 -35.01 15.53
C ASP A 374 -5.17 -34.35 14.41
N ARG A 375 -6.51 -34.29 14.54
CA ARG A 375 -7.36 -33.55 13.59
C ARG A 375 -7.09 -32.05 13.63
N LEU A 376 -6.99 -31.45 14.82
CA LEU A 376 -6.65 -30.03 14.96
C LEU A 376 -5.25 -29.72 14.39
N LEU A 377 -4.29 -30.62 14.58
CA LEU A 377 -2.96 -30.53 14.00
C LEU A 377 -3.01 -30.60 12.46
N GLN A 378 -3.78 -31.53 11.89
CA GLN A 378 -3.98 -31.64 10.44
C GLN A 378 -4.63 -30.38 9.86
N GLU A 379 -5.66 -29.85 10.52
CA GLU A 379 -6.31 -28.60 10.13
C GLU A 379 -5.33 -27.43 10.15
N ASN A 380 -4.52 -27.30 11.21
CA ASN A 380 -3.49 -26.27 11.30
C ASN A 380 -2.46 -26.40 10.14
N VAL A 381 -1.95 -27.60 9.87
CA VAL A 381 -1.02 -27.84 8.75
C VAL A 381 -1.68 -27.47 7.40
N SER A 382 -2.96 -27.79 7.21
CA SER A 382 -3.69 -27.42 5.99
C SER A 382 -3.83 -25.90 5.83
N GLN A 383 -4.07 -25.19 6.94
CA GLN A 383 -4.12 -23.71 6.94
C GLN A 383 -2.75 -23.11 6.65
N GLN A 384 -1.67 -23.69 7.17
CA GLN A 384 -0.31 -23.26 6.84
C GLN A 384 -0.02 -23.42 5.34
N GLN A 385 -0.43 -24.53 4.72
CA GLN A 385 -0.28 -24.75 3.28
C GLN A 385 -1.05 -23.70 2.46
N ALA A 386 -2.32 -23.45 2.81
CA ALA A 386 -3.13 -22.42 2.16
C ALA A 386 -2.51 -21.01 2.30
N LEU A 387 -1.93 -20.68 3.46
CA LEU A 387 -1.19 -19.43 3.63
C LEU A 387 0.07 -19.34 2.78
N LEU A 388 0.79 -20.45 2.56
CA LEU A 388 1.94 -20.46 1.65
C LEU A 388 1.52 -20.19 0.22
N GLU A 389 0.41 -20.78 -0.23
CA GLU A 389 -0.17 -20.50 -1.54
C GLU A 389 -0.56 -19.02 -1.68
N LEU A 390 -1.27 -18.45 -0.70
CA LEU A 390 -1.60 -17.01 -0.68
C LEU A 390 -0.36 -16.11 -0.71
N ARG A 391 0.68 -16.44 0.05
CA ARG A 391 1.94 -15.68 0.00
C ARG A 391 2.58 -15.75 -1.39
N SER A 392 2.53 -16.90 -2.05
CA SER A 392 3.06 -17.05 -3.41
C SER A 392 2.28 -16.20 -4.42
N THR A 393 0.96 -16.07 -4.27
CA THR A 393 0.15 -15.20 -5.15
C THR A 393 0.48 -13.73 -4.94
N HIS A 394 0.65 -13.27 -3.70
CA HIS A 394 1.06 -11.90 -3.41
C HIS A 394 2.48 -11.58 -3.92
N LEU A 395 3.43 -12.52 -3.79
CA LEU A 395 4.77 -12.37 -4.38
C LEU A 395 4.70 -12.26 -5.90
N SER A 396 3.93 -13.14 -6.57
CA SER A 396 3.71 -13.06 -8.02
C SER A 396 3.03 -11.74 -8.43
N GLY A 397 2.08 -11.25 -7.63
CA GLY A 397 1.44 -9.95 -7.82
C GLY A 397 2.43 -8.79 -7.76
N ILE A 398 3.34 -8.81 -6.78
CA ILE A 398 4.44 -7.83 -6.67
C ILE A 398 5.37 -7.92 -7.88
N GLU A 399 5.79 -9.12 -8.28
CA GLU A 399 6.66 -9.32 -9.44
C GLU A 399 6.01 -8.79 -10.74
N GLN A 400 4.73 -9.07 -10.96
CA GLN A 400 3.98 -8.55 -12.09
C GLN A 400 3.88 -7.01 -12.05
N ALA A 401 3.65 -6.43 -10.88
CA ALA A 401 3.64 -4.99 -10.68
C ALA A 401 5.03 -4.37 -10.94
N THR A 402 6.12 -5.01 -10.51
CA THR A 402 7.49 -4.55 -10.80
C THR A 402 7.78 -4.58 -12.29
N LYS A 403 7.39 -5.64 -13.00
CA LYS A 403 7.53 -5.73 -14.46
C LYS A 403 6.76 -4.63 -15.19
N LYS A 404 5.54 -4.30 -14.73
CA LYS A 404 4.75 -3.19 -15.30
C LYS A 404 5.42 -1.82 -15.05
N LEU A 405 5.98 -1.60 -13.87
CA LEU A 405 6.75 -0.39 -13.59
C LEU A 405 8.00 -0.29 -14.48
N GLU A 406 8.74 -1.38 -14.63
CA GLU A 406 9.90 -1.44 -15.52
C GLU A 406 9.51 -1.12 -16.97
N GLN A 407 8.39 -1.64 -17.48
CA GLN A 407 7.88 -1.33 -18.82
C GLN A 407 7.53 0.15 -19.00
N ILE A 408 6.91 0.79 -18.00
CA ILE A 408 6.56 2.21 -18.05
C ILE A 408 7.84 3.08 -18.02
N THR A 409 8.80 2.72 -17.16
CA THR A 409 10.07 3.47 -17.05
C THR A 409 11.02 3.28 -18.23
N SER A 410 11.03 2.10 -18.85
CA SER A 410 11.87 1.78 -20.02
C SER A 410 11.28 2.30 -21.32
N GLY A 411 9.95 2.34 -21.45
CA GLY A 411 9.25 2.96 -22.59
C GLY A 411 9.59 4.44 -22.78
N ASP A 412 10.02 5.14 -21.73
CA ASP A 412 10.43 6.54 -21.79
C ASP A 412 11.83 6.74 -22.41
N GLN A 413 12.72 5.74 -22.32
CA GLN A 413 14.05 5.79 -22.94
C GLN A 413 14.03 5.51 -24.45
N GLY A 414 12.98 4.90 -24.97
CA GLY A 414 12.87 4.54 -26.40
C GLY A 414 12.37 5.66 -27.33
N SER A 415 11.93 6.81 -26.80
CA SER A 415 11.31 7.88 -27.62
C SER A 415 12.17 9.14 -27.80
N ALA A 416 13.39 9.18 -27.23
CA ALA A 416 14.27 10.34 -27.25
C ALA A 416 15.53 10.19 -28.14
N SER A 417 15.60 9.18 -29.03
CA SER A 417 16.69 9.04 -30.01
C SER A 417 16.16 9.18 -31.44
N SER A 418 15.73 10.38 -31.81
CA SER A 418 15.65 10.79 -33.22
C SER A 418 16.90 11.59 -33.54
N ASP A 419 18.02 10.90 -33.78
CA ASP A 419 19.18 11.50 -34.42
C ASP A 419 19.00 11.45 -35.96
N PRO A 420 19.47 12.49 -36.66
CA PRO A 420 19.16 12.69 -38.07
C PRO A 420 20.04 11.80 -38.96
N ILE A 421 19.37 11.16 -39.91
CA ILE A 421 19.79 10.78 -41.26
C ILE A 421 21.29 11.07 -41.56
N SER A 422 22.11 10.02 -41.55
CA SER A 422 23.35 9.96 -42.34
C SER A 422 23.18 8.93 -43.44
N VAL A 423 22.99 9.43 -44.65
CA VAL A 423 23.10 8.68 -45.90
C VAL A 423 24.58 8.50 -46.21
N SER A 424 25.04 7.27 -46.45
CA SER A 424 25.96 6.91 -47.56
C SER A 424 26.33 5.42 -47.57
N SER A 425 26.04 4.76 -48.69
CA SER A 425 26.87 3.78 -49.43
C SER A 425 27.24 2.46 -48.71
N SER A 426 26.60 1.31 -49.00
CA SER A 426 26.72 0.42 -50.19
C SER A 426 27.95 -0.51 -50.23
N THR A 427 27.68 -1.77 -50.62
CA THR A 427 28.57 -2.87 -51.10
C THR A 427 29.49 -3.54 -50.05
N ASP A 428 29.71 -4.86 -49.95
CA ASP A 428 29.51 -6.07 -50.76
C ASP A 428 29.68 -7.32 -49.83
N LEU A 429 28.82 -8.34 -49.90
CA LEU A 429 29.00 -9.69 -50.50
C LEU A 429 29.97 -10.70 -49.85
N CYS A 430 29.47 -11.95 -49.84
CA CYS A 430 30.14 -13.27 -49.76
C CYS A 430 30.69 -13.73 -48.39
N ALA A 431 30.71 -15.01 -48.02
CA ALA A 431 30.13 -16.28 -48.49
C ALA A 431 30.54 -17.32 -47.42
N GLY A 432 29.68 -18.24 -47.00
CA GLY A 432 29.85 -19.68 -47.28
C GLY A 432 29.75 -20.49 -45.98
N ALA A 433 28.74 -21.34 -45.83
CA ALA A 433 28.76 -22.80 -46.02
C ALA A 433 28.85 -23.54 -44.66
N LEU A 434 27.78 -24.20 -44.22
CA LEU A 434 27.51 -25.67 -44.29
C LEU A 434 28.44 -26.48 -43.35
N ALA A 435 28.02 -27.44 -42.52
CA ALA A 435 26.75 -28.18 -42.39
C ALA A 435 26.65 -28.88 -41.00
N GLU A 436 25.43 -29.37 -40.75
CA GLU A 436 24.90 -30.52 -39.96
C GLU A 436 25.90 -31.49 -39.28
N GLU A 437 25.63 -32.19 -38.17
CA GLU A 437 24.42 -32.94 -37.77
C GLU A 437 24.24 -33.05 -36.22
N ASP A 438 22.98 -33.25 -35.84
CA ASP A 438 22.38 -34.03 -34.74
C ASP A 438 23.14 -34.31 -33.42
N ASP A 439 22.53 -33.91 -32.30
CA ASP A 439 21.94 -34.90 -31.40
C ASP A 439 20.88 -34.30 -30.46
N ALA A 440 19.75 -34.98 -30.37
CA ALA A 440 18.59 -34.59 -29.59
C ALA A 440 18.67 -35.12 -28.15
N SER A 441 18.81 -34.24 -27.15
CA SER A 441 18.34 -34.52 -25.79
C SER A 441 18.10 -33.25 -24.97
N VAL A 442 16.83 -32.94 -24.74
CA VAL A 442 16.24 -32.33 -23.53
C VAL A 442 17.06 -31.21 -22.85
N ASN A 443 16.77 -29.98 -23.27
CA ASN A 443 17.14 -28.75 -22.55
C ASN A 443 16.41 -28.64 -21.20
N VAL A 444 17.14 -28.76 -20.09
CA VAL A 444 16.75 -28.16 -18.80
C VAL A 444 17.86 -27.17 -18.42
N PRO A 445 17.61 -25.85 -18.43
CA PRO A 445 18.57 -24.89 -17.90
C PRO A 445 18.66 -25.04 -16.37
N LYS A 446 19.84 -25.43 -15.89
CA LYS A 446 20.24 -25.35 -14.47
C LYS A 446 20.10 -23.90 -14.01
N VAL A 447 19.24 -23.67 -13.02
CA VAL A 447 19.16 -22.40 -12.29
C VAL A 447 20.45 -22.21 -11.49
N SER A 448 21.25 -21.24 -11.88
CA SER A 448 22.42 -20.75 -11.13
C SER A 448 21.93 -20.04 -9.86
N ASN A 449 22.27 -20.60 -8.70
CA ASN A 449 22.12 -19.96 -7.39
C ASN A 449 23.10 -18.78 -7.26
N SER A 450 22.76 -17.62 -7.84
CA SER A 450 23.53 -16.39 -7.68
C SER A 450 22.61 -15.22 -7.31
N PHE A 451 22.05 -15.24 -6.10
CA PHE A 451 21.37 -14.10 -5.49
C PHE A 451 21.64 -14.03 -3.98
N THR A 452 22.90 -14.10 -3.57
CA THR A 452 23.32 -13.87 -2.18
C THR A 452 23.98 -12.52 -1.93
N ASN A 453 23.92 -11.57 -2.88
CA ASN A 453 24.47 -10.23 -2.67
C ASN A 453 23.63 -9.14 -3.35
N LEU A 454 22.48 -8.79 -2.75
CA LEU A 454 21.95 -7.43 -2.88
C LEU A 454 22.17 -6.71 -1.55
N ASN A 455 23.15 -5.80 -1.56
CA ASN A 455 23.45 -4.88 -0.48
C ASN A 455 22.20 -4.03 -0.16
N LEU A 456 21.63 -4.24 1.02
CA LEU A 456 20.52 -3.47 1.60
C LEU A 456 20.94 -2.09 2.17
N ASP A 457 22.21 -1.69 2.04
CA ASP A 457 22.77 -0.50 2.70
C ASP A 457 22.89 0.76 1.84
N VAL A 458 22.32 0.81 0.63
CA VAL A 458 22.41 2.01 -0.23
C VAL A 458 21.32 3.05 0.07
N TRP A 459 20.34 2.74 0.93
CA TRP A 459 19.17 3.61 1.15
C TRP A 459 19.17 4.41 2.47
N GLN A 460 20.26 4.39 3.24
CA GLN A 460 20.32 5.12 4.52
C GLN A 460 20.86 6.55 4.41
N ASP A 461 21.56 6.91 3.31
CA ASP A 461 22.23 8.21 3.19
C ASP A 461 21.74 9.05 2.00
N LEU A 462 20.45 9.37 1.97
CA LEU A 462 19.93 10.46 1.13
C LEU A 462 19.61 11.69 2.01
N PRO A 463 20.15 12.88 1.70
CA PRO A 463 19.84 14.09 2.45
C PRO A 463 18.34 14.43 2.31
N PRO A 464 17.72 15.01 3.35
CA PRO A 464 16.29 15.30 3.32
C PRO A 464 15.97 16.28 2.20
N VAL A 465 15.13 15.85 1.25
CA VAL A 465 14.60 16.67 0.17
C VAL A 465 13.84 17.85 0.78
N ARG A 466 14.37 19.06 0.60
CA ARG A 466 13.63 20.31 0.80
C ARG A 466 12.54 20.38 -0.27
N GLY A 467 11.32 20.04 0.09
CA GLY A 467 10.15 20.19 -0.77
C GLY A 467 8.87 20.11 0.05
N GLY A 468 8.46 21.24 0.61
CA GLY A 468 7.25 21.33 1.42
C GLY A 468 5.98 21.11 0.61
N ILE A 469 5.01 20.47 1.24
CA ILE A 469 3.59 20.43 0.84
C ILE A 469 3.06 21.87 0.91
N ASN A 470 3.23 22.62 -0.19
CA ASN A 470 2.58 23.90 -0.44
C ASN A 470 2.69 24.19 -1.95
N SER A 471 1.82 23.58 -2.75
CA SER A 471 1.55 24.02 -4.12
C SER A 471 0.14 24.63 -4.15
N PRO A 472 -0.02 25.95 -4.35
CA PRO A 472 -1.31 26.60 -4.36
C PRO A 472 -1.84 26.63 -5.81
N ARG A 473 -2.42 25.55 -6.32
CA ARG A 473 -3.02 25.57 -7.67
C ARG A 473 -4.07 24.51 -8.03
N LEU A 474 -4.79 23.94 -7.05
CA LEU A 474 -5.87 22.99 -7.34
C LEU A 474 -7.11 23.21 -6.46
N ASP A 475 -7.60 24.45 -6.38
CA ASP A 475 -8.93 24.73 -5.80
C ASP A 475 -9.73 25.63 -6.75
N LYS A 476 -10.22 25.01 -7.83
CA LYS A 476 -11.37 25.46 -8.60
C LYS A 476 -11.77 24.29 -9.50
N THR A 477 -13.05 23.95 -9.47
CA THR A 477 -13.74 22.87 -10.21
C THR A 477 -13.71 21.46 -9.58
N ARG A 478 -14.36 21.29 -8.42
CA ARG A 478 -15.20 20.11 -8.15
C ARG A 478 -16.07 20.37 -6.91
N SER A 479 -17.35 20.68 -7.12
CA SER A 479 -18.34 20.68 -6.06
C SER A 479 -18.60 19.25 -5.62
N SER A 480 -18.15 18.87 -4.42
CA SER A 480 -18.52 17.63 -3.77
C SER A 480 -19.97 17.72 -3.31
N ASN A 481 -20.89 17.12 -4.07
CA ASN A 481 -22.24 16.84 -3.56
C ASN A 481 -22.13 15.73 -2.51
N VAL A 482 -22.06 16.13 -1.24
CA VAL A 482 -22.15 15.21 -0.10
C VAL A 482 -23.62 14.83 0.08
N VAL A 483 -23.93 13.55 -0.15
CA VAL A 483 -25.26 12.99 0.12
C VAL A 483 -25.43 12.83 1.63
N THR A 484 -26.39 13.54 2.20
CA THR A 484 -26.82 13.38 3.61
C THR A 484 -28.07 12.51 3.68
N ALA A 485 -28.39 11.95 4.86
CA ALA A 485 -29.57 11.09 5.05
C ALA A 485 -30.91 11.74 4.65
N GLN A 486 -30.95 13.07 4.52
CA GLN A 486 -32.12 13.85 4.09
C GLN A 486 -32.19 14.07 2.57
N THR A 487 -31.12 13.80 1.82
CA THR A 487 -31.01 14.02 0.35
C THR A 487 -30.85 12.73 -0.46
N ALA A 488 -30.90 11.56 0.19
CA ALA A 488 -30.82 10.26 -0.46
C ALA A 488 -32.15 9.92 -1.18
N LEU A 489 -32.16 9.97 -2.52
CA LEU A 489 -33.24 9.40 -3.32
C LEU A 489 -32.98 7.89 -3.55
N PRO A 490 -34.01 7.04 -3.45
CA PRO A 490 -33.85 5.61 -3.69
C PRO A 490 -33.50 5.32 -5.16
N PRO A 491 -32.64 4.32 -5.43
CA PRO A 491 -32.19 4.02 -6.79
C PRO A 491 -33.35 3.53 -7.66
N LYS A 492 -33.60 4.23 -8.78
CA LYS A 492 -34.53 3.78 -9.83
C LYS A 492 -33.91 2.62 -10.59
N PHE A 493 -34.14 1.39 -10.12
CA PHE A 493 -33.89 0.21 -10.94
C PHE A 493 -34.87 0.19 -12.12
N ALA A 494 -34.32 0.30 -13.33
CA ALA A 494 -35.04 0.03 -14.56
C ALA A 494 -35.52 -1.43 -14.52
N ARG A 495 -36.84 -1.63 -14.56
CA ARG A 495 -37.49 -2.94 -14.63
C ARG A 495 -37.05 -3.65 -15.92
N LYS A 496 -36.11 -4.59 -15.82
CA LYS A 496 -35.91 -5.61 -16.84
C LYS A 496 -37.06 -6.61 -16.71
N ARG A 497 -37.93 -6.65 -17.71
CA ARG A 497 -38.96 -7.69 -17.84
C ARG A 497 -38.25 -9.03 -18.00
N VAL A 498 -38.58 -9.99 -17.16
CA VAL A 498 -38.42 -11.42 -17.46
C VAL A 498 -39.81 -12.02 -17.32
N ALA A 499 -40.40 -12.35 -18.46
CA ALA A 499 -41.54 -13.25 -18.55
C ALA A 499 -40.95 -14.63 -18.80
N TRP A 500 -41.26 -15.61 -17.95
CA TRP A 500 -41.47 -17.02 -18.32
C TRP A 500 -42.31 -17.65 -17.19
N ASN A 501 -43.19 -18.57 -17.62
CA ASN A 501 -44.39 -19.09 -16.95
C ASN A 501 -44.23 -19.66 -15.54
#